data_AF-A0A2V9H6F9-F1
#
_entry.id   AF-A0A2V9H6F9-F1
#
_cell.length_a   1.000
_cell.length_b   1.000
_cell.length_c   1.000
_cell.angle_alpha   90.00
_cell.angle_beta   90.00
_cell.angle_gamma   90.00
#
_symmetry.space_group_name_H-M   'P 1'
#
loop_
_entity.id
_entity.type
_entity.pdbx_description
1 polymer ?
#
loop_
_entity_poly.entity_id
_entity_poly.type
_entity_poly.pdbx_seq_one_letter_code
_entity_poly.pdbx_strand_id
1 'polypeptide(L)'
;MEWLARMTLLVFILASAAFLSAITAMRIAIHGREVTMPNLVGKNVSEASQMLQSRGLVLRVADRIYSDQPINVVVRQTPTSGLLMKVSQQAHVVLSLGQR
;
A
#
# COMPACT_ATOMS: atom_id res chain seq x y z
N MET A 1 1.64 -54.84 1.85
CA MET A 1 2.44 -53.87 1.06
C MET A 1 1.58 -52.76 0.46
N GLU A 2 0.45 -53.08 -0.19
CA GLU A 2 -0.51 -52.11 -0.75
C GLU A 2 -0.98 -51.00 0.21
N TRP A 3 -1.27 -51.32 1.48
CA TRP A 3 -1.79 -50.35 2.45
C TRP A 3 -0.77 -49.27 2.83
N LEU A 4 0.51 -49.65 2.98
CA LEU A 4 1.59 -48.72 3.26
C LEU A 4 1.82 -47.75 2.09
N ALA A 5 1.74 -48.24 0.85
CA ALA A 5 1.87 -47.41 -0.35
C ALA A 5 0.74 -46.38 -0.47
N ARG A 6 -0.49 -46.75 -0.10
CA ARG A 6 -1.64 -45.82 -0.08
C ARG A 6 -1.48 -44.76 1.00
N MET A 7 -0.98 -45.13 2.18
CA MET A 7 -0.73 -44.17 3.27
C MET A 7 0.38 -43.18 2.92
N THR A 8 1.50 -43.65 2.35
CA THR A 8 2.59 -42.76 1.94
C THR A 8 2.17 -41.82 0.81
N LEU A 9 1.40 -42.31 -0.18
CA LEU A 9 0.82 -41.50 -1.24
C LEU A 9 -0.10 -40.40 -0.67
N LEU A 10 -1.00 -40.75 0.27
CA LEU A 10 -1.92 -39.79 0.89
C LEU A 10 -1.18 -38.71 1.69
N VAL A 11 -0.17 -39.10 2.47
CA VAL A 11 0.66 -38.15 3.23
C VAL A 11 1.41 -37.21 2.27
N PHE A 12 1.92 -37.73 1.15
CA PHE A 12 2.60 -36.92 0.14
C PHE A 12 1.65 -35.93 -0.57
N ILE A 13 0.43 -36.36 -0.88
CA ILE A 13 -0.61 -35.49 -1.46
C ILE A 13 -1.00 -34.39 -0.47
N LEU A 14 -1.22 -34.74 0.80
CA LEU A 14 -1.57 -33.76 1.82
C LEU A 14 -0.43 -32.77 2.08
N ALA A 15 0.81 -33.25 2.15
CA ALA A 15 1.99 -32.41 2.32
C ALA A 15 2.18 -31.46 1.14
N SER A 16 2.03 -31.94 -0.10
CA SER A 16 2.14 -31.09 -1.30
C SER A 16 1.00 -30.07 -1.39
N ALA A 17 -0.23 -30.45 -1.06
CA ALA A 17 -1.36 -29.52 -0.99
C ALA A 17 -1.17 -28.42 0.06
N ALA A 18 -0.71 -28.79 1.26
CA ALA A 18 -0.38 -27.83 2.32
C ALA A 18 0.76 -26.89 1.90
N PHE A 19 1.79 -27.43 1.25
CA PHE A 19 2.93 -26.66 0.76
C PHE A 19 2.53 -25.67 -0.35
N LEU A 20 1.73 -26.10 -1.32
CA LEU A 20 1.19 -25.24 -2.38
C LEU A 20 0.26 -24.16 -1.83
N SER A 21 -0.58 -24.49 -0.84
CA SER A 21 -1.45 -23.53 -0.15
C SER A 21 -0.63 -22.45 0.57
N ALA A 22 0.39 -22.84 1.32
CA ALA A 22 1.30 -21.92 2.00
C ALA A 22 2.04 -21.00 1.00
N ILE A 23 2.56 -21.54 -0.10
CA ILE A 23 3.21 -20.73 -1.15
C ILE A 23 2.23 -19.73 -1.75
N THR A 24 1.01 -20.15 -2.04
CA THR A 24 -0.02 -19.29 -2.65
C THR A 24 -0.44 -18.17 -1.69
N ALA A 25 -0.63 -18.49 -0.41
CA ALA A 25 -0.93 -17.50 0.63
C ALA A 25 0.22 -16.49 0.79
N MET A 26 1.47 -16.95 0.81
CA MET A 26 2.64 -16.06 0.85
C MET A 26 2.76 -15.21 -0.41
N ARG A 27 2.50 -15.76 -1.61
CA ARG A 27 2.50 -15.02 -2.87
C ARG A 27 1.49 -13.88 -2.86
N ILE A 28 0.27 -14.12 -2.38
CA ILE A 28 -0.80 -13.12 -2.28
C ILE A 28 -0.46 -12.05 -1.23
N ALA A 29 0.17 -12.45 -0.12
CA ALA A 29 0.62 -11.52 0.92
C ALA A 29 1.79 -10.63 0.47
N ILE A 30 2.70 -11.16 -0.35
CA ILE A 30 3.95 -10.48 -0.76
C ILE A 30 3.78 -9.66 -2.04
N HIS A 31 2.92 -10.09 -2.98
CA HIS A 31 2.55 -9.26 -4.14
C HIS A 31 1.56 -8.20 -3.67
N GLY A 32 2.10 -7.20 -2.97
CA GLY A 32 1.37 -6.06 -2.46
C GLY A 32 0.53 -5.48 -3.58
N ARG A 33 -0.78 -5.41 -3.34
CA ARG A 33 -1.74 -4.81 -4.25
C ARG A 33 -1.20 -3.45 -4.70
N GLU A 34 -1.04 -3.25 -6.00
CA GLU A 34 -0.61 -1.96 -6.52
C GLU A 34 -1.82 -1.03 -6.57
N VAL A 35 -1.61 0.22 -6.18
CA VAL A 35 -2.63 1.25 -6.17
C VAL A 35 -2.09 2.50 -6.84
N THR A 36 -2.96 3.18 -7.57
CA THR A 36 -2.58 4.45 -8.20
C THR A 36 -2.52 5.56 -7.15
N MET A 37 -1.50 6.39 -7.21
CA MET A 37 -1.34 7.57 -6.37
C MET A 37 -2.47 8.58 -6.65
N PRO A 38 -3.32 8.94 -5.67
CA PRO A 38 -4.34 9.96 -5.85
C PRO A 38 -3.71 11.35 -6.01
N ASN A 39 -4.49 12.29 -6.57
CA ASN A 39 -4.13 13.70 -6.52
C ASN A 39 -4.56 14.29 -5.16
N LEU A 40 -3.57 14.74 -4.40
CA LEU A 40 -3.69 15.34 -3.09
C LEU A 40 -3.48 16.85 -3.13
N VAL A 41 -2.96 17.41 -4.22
CA VAL A 41 -2.67 18.85 -4.32
C VAL A 41 -3.97 19.65 -4.18
N GLY A 42 -3.95 20.68 -3.33
CA GLY A 42 -5.12 21.50 -3.00
C GLY A 42 -6.05 20.88 -1.96
N LYS A 43 -5.74 19.69 -1.45
CA LYS A 43 -6.53 19.00 -0.43
C LYS A 43 -5.99 19.28 0.97
N ASN A 44 -6.88 19.30 1.95
CA ASN A 44 -6.46 19.40 3.35
C ASN A 44 -5.71 18.13 3.77
N VAL A 45 -4.74 18.25 4.68
CA VAL A 45 -4.01 17.10 5.25
C VAL A 45 -4.92 15.97 5.77
N SER A 46 -6.08 16.31 6.34
CA SER A 46 -7.04 15.32 6.84
C SER A 46 -7.68 14.52 5.69
N GLU A 47 -8.18 15.22 4.66
CA GLU A 47 -8.78 14.62 3.47
C GLU A 47 -7.74 13.80 2.68
N ALA A 48 -6.53 14.34 2.55
CA ALA A 48 -5.41 13.66 1.91
C ALA A 48 -5.03 12.36 2.64
N SER A 49 -5.03 12.38 3.98
CA SER A 49 -4.79 11.19 4.80
C SER A 49 -5.86 10.14 4.56
N GLN A 50 -7.14 10.52 4.57
CA GLN A 50 -8.26 9.60 4.32
C GLN A 50 -8.18 8.97 2.92
N MET A 51 -7.90 9.77 1.89
CA MET A 51 -7.73 9.26 0.52
C MET A 51 -6.59 8.24 0.42
N LEU A 52 -5.44 8.52 1.04
CA LEU A 52 -4.32 7.59 1.06
C LEU A 52 -4.64 6.31 1.84
N GLN A 53 -5.22 6.44 3.03
CA GLN A 53 -5.62 5.30 3.87
C GLN A 53 -6.64 4.38 3.18
N SER A 54 -7.60 4.96 2.44
CA SER A 54 -8.57 4.17 1.66
C SER A 54 -7.92 3.29 0.58
N ARG A 55 -6.72 3.67 0.13
CA ARG A 55 -5.90 2.94 -0.84
C ARG A 55 -4.77 2.13 -0.17
N GLY A 56 -4.74 2.06 1.16
CA GLY A 56 -3.67 1.39 1.91
C GLY A 56 -2.32 2.10 1.82
N LEU A 57 -2.28 3.37 1.46
CA LEU A 57 -1.07 4.20 1.44
C LEU A 57 -0.91 4.98 2.75
N VAL A 58 0.31 5.37 3.06
CA VAL A 58 0.64 6.11 4.30
C VAL A 58 1.05 7.53 3.97
N LEU A 59 0.37 8.53 4.57
CA LEU A 59 0.75 9.94 4.43
C LEU A 59 1.96 10.25 5.32
N ARG A 60 2.97 10.91 4.73
CA ARG A 60 4.10 11.51 5.45
C ARG A 60 4.26 12.97 5.08
N VAL A 61 4.28 13.84 6.07
CA VAL A 61 4.61 15.25 5.86
C VAL A 61 6.13 15.35 5.77
N ALA A 62 6.65 15.68 4.59
CA ALA A 62 8.08 15.85 4.37
C ALA A 62 8.54 17.26 4.73
N ASP A 63 7.71 18.27 4.46
CA ASP A 63 8.07 19.67 4.66
C ASP A 63 6.81 20.57 4.79
N ARG A 64 7.01 21.82 5.24
CA ARG A 64 5.99 22.85 5.32
C ARG A 64 6.53 24.19 4.79
N ILE A 65 5.85 24.80 3.82
CA ILE A 65 6.31 26.04 3.16
C ILE A 65 5.21 27.11 3.16
N TYR A 66 5.60 28.39 3.11
CA TYR A 66 4.64 29.46 2.83
C TYR A 66 4.17 29.37 1.38
N SER A 67 2.86 29.52 1.16
CA SER A 67 2.27 29.51 -0.18
C SER A 67 0.95 30.28 -0.17
N ASP A 68 0.40 30.56 -1.35
CA ASP A 68 -0.90 31.21 -1.47
C ASP A 68 -2.08 30.34 -1.01
N GLN A 69 -1.82 29.07 -0.66
CA GLN A 69 -2.86 28.17 -0.18
C GLN A 69 -3.07 28.28 1.34
N PRO A 70 -4.28 27.98 1.83
CA PRO A 70 -4.57 27.95 3.27
C PRO A 70 -3.64 27.01 4.04
N ILE A 71 -3.48 27.27 5.33
CA ILE A 71 -2.66 26.44 6.22
C ILE A 71 -3.12 24.98 6.20
N ASN A 72 -2.16 24.04 6.24
CA ASN A 72 -2.38 22.58 6.21
C ASN A 72 -3.00 22.03 4.90
N VAL A 73 -2.97 22.81 3.82
CA VAL A 73 -3.31 22.31 2.47
C VAL A 73 -2.05 21.76 1.79
N VAL A 74 -2.19 20.65 1.07
CA VAL A 74 -1.09 20.02 0.33
C VAL A 74 -0.75 20.88 -0.89
N VAL A 75 0.47 21.43 -0.89
CA VAL A 75 1.01 22.22 -2.00
C VAL A 75 1.69 21.33 -3.03
N ARG A 76 2.35 20.26 -2.55
CA ARG A 76 3.08 19.33 -3.41
C ARG A 76 2.99 17.91 -2.84
N GLN A 77 3.02 16.93 -3.73
CA GLN A 77 3.07 15.51 -3.39
C GLN A 77 4.22 14.82 -4.13
N THR A 78 4.77 13.79 -3.50
CA THR A 78 5.74 12.87 -4.07
C THR A 78 5.41 11.46 -3.55
N PRO A 79 5.10 10.48 -4.40
CA PRO A 79 5.12 10.52 -5.87
C PRO A 79 3.99 11.36 -6.50
N THR A 80 4.12 11.64 -7.80
CA THR A 80 3.10 12.36 -8.60
C THR A 80 1.82 11.54 -8.74
N SER A 81 0.68 12.22 -8.92
CA SER A 81 -0.61 11.57 -9.13
C SER A 81 -0.58 10.68 -10.37
N GLY A 82 -1.25 9.53 -10.31
CA GLY A 82 -1.27 8.58 -11.42
C GLY A 82 -0.13 7.55 -11.41
N LEU A 83 0.91 7.74 -10.58
CA LEU A 83 1.97 6.75 -10.45
C LEU A 83 1.46 5.48 -9.73
N LEU A 84 1.92 4.31 -10.15
CA LEU A 84 1.67 3.06 -9.44
C LEU A 84 2.54 3.01 -8.18
N MET A 85 1.90 2.71 -7.06
CA MET A 85 2.53 2.56 -5.75
C MET A 85 2.14 1.21 -5.15
N LYS A 86 3.05 0.63 -4.38
CA LYS A 86 2.72 -0.57 -3.60
C LYS A 86 1.87 -0.16 -2.39
N VAL A 87 0.86 -0.95 -2.05
CA VAL A 87 0.18 -0.79 -0.74
C VAL A 87 1.21 -0.80 0.38
N SER A 88 0.97 0.03 1.40
CA SER A 88 1.84 0.35 2.53
C SER A 88 3.05 1.25 2.20
N GLN A 89 3.18 1.71 0.95
CA GLN A 89 4.19 2.70 0.60
C GLN A 89 3.84 4.09 1.15
N GLN A 90 4.88 4.86 1.47
CA GLN A 90 4.73 6.21 2.00
C GLN A 90 4.66 7.24 0.87
N ALA A 91 3.65 8.10 0.94
CA ALA A 91 3.52 9.27 0.10
C ALA A 91 3.94 10.51 0.89
N HIS A 92 4.95 11.20 0.38
CA HIS A 92 5.46 12.43 0.95
C HIS A 92 4.65 13.62 0.45
N VAL A 93 4.18 14.46 1.37
CA VAL A 93 3.45 15.69 1.05
C VAL A 93 4.15 16.89 1.65
N VAL A 94 4.08 18.01 0.95
CA VAL A 94 4.50 19.33 1.43
C VAL A 94 3.23 20.12 1.72
N LEU A 95 3.12 20.64 2.93
CA LEU A 95 1.94 21.41 3.38
C LEU A 95 2.20 22.91 3.32
N SER A 96 1.14 23.69 3.13
CA SER A 96 1.18 25.15 3.24
C SER A 96 1.20 25.60 4.70
N LEU A 97 2.01 26.61 4.99
CA LEU A 97 1.99 27.40 6.23
C LEU A 97 1.00 28.58 6.16
N GLY A 98 0.38 28.83 5.01
CA GLY A 98 -0.44 29.99 4.73
C GLY A 98 0.31 31.05 3.91
N GLN A 99 -0.41 32.13 3.59
CA GLN A 99 0.16 33.32 2.95
C GLN A 99 1.15 34.01 3.88
N ARG A 100 2.19 34.58 3.27
CA ARG A 100 3.20 35.37 3.96
C ARG A 100 2.70 36.79 4.22
#